data_AF-A0A521IB87-F1
#
_entry.id   AF-A0A521IB87-F1
#
_cell.length_a   1.000
_cell.length_b   1.000
_cell.length_c   1.000
_cell.angle_alpha   90.00
_cell.angle_beta   90.00
_cell.angle_gamma   90.00
#
_symmetry.space_group_name_H-M   'P 1'
#
loop_
_entity.id
_entity.type
_entity.pdbx_description
1 polymer ?
#
loop_
_entity_poly.entity_id
_entity_poly.type
_entity_poly.pdbx_seq_one_letter_code
_entity_poly.pdbx_strand_id
1 'polypeptide(L)'
;MNDAMDRALEMISDQQQTQEEFRVRGGFIIAALAVLLAIAALLGNNVEQDVLRYSVEAADAYAFFQAKNIRQTDYKLALDTLKLAQADSNSISPEQRALIDAQMKNYADTIARYESEPDPNDPNNPIKGEGKKELLARARYVEQQRLIASERDNNYDYASVLLQISIVVASASIIVVSRPLMLTALALAGLGILFIVNGFFLLVPLPF
;
A
#
# COMPACT_ATOMS: atom_id res chain seq x y z
N MET A 1 -23.00 -37.84 58.40
CA MET A 1 -21.66 -37.20 58.28
C MET A 1 -20.98 -37.60 56.97
N ASN A 2 -21.06 -38.87 56.55
CA ASN A 2 -20.49 -39.33 55.26
C ASN A 2 -21.17 -38.69 54.03
N ASP A 3 -22.50 -38.65 53.98
CA ASP A 3 -23.26 -38.10 52.82
C ASP A 3 -22.97 -36.59 52.54
N ALA A 4 -22.70 -35.79 53.58
CA ALA A 4 -22.33 -34.39 53.40
C ALA A 4 -20.88 -34.23 52.89
N MET A 5 -19.98 -35.14 53.29
CA MET A 5 -18.61 -35.18 52.81
C MET A 5 -18.55 -35.66 51.35
N ASP A 6 -19.31 -36.69 51.02
CA ASP A 6 -19.38 -37.26 49.67
C ASP A 6 -19.92 -36.24 48.66
N ARG A 7 -20.98 -35.49 49.02
CA ARG A 7 -21.50 -34.39 48.18
C ARG A 7 -20.51 -33.24 48.03
N ALA A 8 -19.73 -32.92 49.07
CA ALA A 8 -18.71 -31.87 48.97
C ALA A 8 -17.56 -32.29 48.04
N LEU A 9 -17.16 -33.57 48.09
CA LEU A 9 -16.18 -34.14 47.16
C LEU A 9 -16.68 -34.12 45.72
N GLU A 10 -17.95 -34.50 45.49
CA GLU A 10 -18.60 -34.47 44.17
C GLU A 10 -18.67 -33.04 43.61
N MET A 11 -19.05 -32.05 44.43
CA MET A 11 -19.05 -30.64 44.02
C MET A 11 -17.65 -30.12 43.65
N ILE A 12 -16.61 -30.52 44.39
CA ILE A 12 -15.22 -30.13 44.10
C ILE A 12 -14.75 -30.79 42.81
N SER A 13 -15.04 -32.08 42.58
CA SER A 13 -14.68 -32.76 41.34
C SER A 13 -15.39 -32.16 40.13
N ASP A 14 -16.69 -31.85 40.24
CA ASP A 14 -17.47 -31.23 39.17
C ASP A 14 -16.94 -29.83 38.81
N GLN A 15 -16.55 -29.05 39.83
CA GLN A 15 -15.91 -27.76 39.63
C GLN A 15 -14.55 -27.90 38.95
N GLN A 16 -13.72 -28.86 39.37
CA GLN A 16 -12.41 -29.12 38.74
C GLN A 16 -12.57 -29.54 37.28
N GLN A 17 -13.48 -30.47 36.98
CA GLN A 17 -13.76 -30.93 35.63
C GLN A 17 -14.26 -29.77 34.74
N THR A 18 -15.20 -28.95 35.24
CA THR A 18 -15.70 -27.79 34.50
C THR A 18 -14.60 -26.77 34.18
N GLN A 19 -13.67 -26.55 35.12
CA GLN A 19 -12.52 -25.66 34.91
C GLN A 19 -11.53 -26.25 33.89
N GLU A 20 -11.28 -27.55 33.94
CA GLU A 20 -10.43 -28.25 32.98
C GLU A 20 -11.01 -28.18 31.57
N GLU A 21 -12.30 -28.47 31.40
CA GLU A 21 -13.00 -28.34 30.11
C GLU A 21 -12.91 -26.91 29.56
N PHE A 22 -13.10 -25.90 30.43
CA PHE A 22 -12.96 -24.50 30.04
C PHE A 22 -11.54 -24.18 29.54
N ARG A 23 -10.51 -24.68 30.22
CA ARG A 23 -9.11 -24.49 29.83
C ARG A 23 -8.78 -25.15 28.49
N VAL A 24 -9.24 -26.40 28.30
CA VAL A 24 -9.04 -27.14 27.04
C VAL A 24 -9.72 -26.42 25.87
N ARG A 25 -11.00 -26.03 26.03
CA ARG A 25 -11.73 -25.28 24.99
C ARG A 25 -11.07 -23.94 24.71
N GLY A 26 -10.62 -23.22 25.74
CA GLY A 26 -9.88 -21.97 25.60
C GLY A 26 -8.59 -22.14 24.80
N GLY A 27 -7.85 -23.22 25.01
CA GLY A 27 -6.63 -23.53 24.24
C GLY A 27 -6.90 -23.68 22.75
N PHE A 28 -7.97 -24.38 22.37
CA PHE A 28 -8.39 -24.49 20.96
C PHE A 28 -8.82 -23.14 20.37
N ILE A 29 -9.51 -22.30 21.14
CA ILE A 29 -9.88 -20.94 20.70
C ILE A 29 -8.61 -20.13 20.41
N ILE A 30 -7.63 -20.12 21.30
CA ILE A 30 -6.37 -19.40 21.10
C ILE A 30 -5.64 -19.90 19.84
N ALA A 31 -5.58 -21.22 19.65
CA ALA A 31 -4.97 -21.79 18.45
C ALA A 31 -5.68 -21.32 17.17
N ALA A 32 -7.01 -21.28 17.16
CA ALA A 32 -7.77 -20.77 16.02
C ALA A 32 -7.52 -19.25 15.80
N LEU A 33 -7.48 -18.45 16.86
CA LEU A 33 -7.15 -17.03 16.78
C LEU A 33 -5.74 -16.78 16.26
N ALA A 34 -4.77 -17.62 16.64
CA ALA A 34 -3.40 -17.53 16.14
C ALA A 34 -3.32 -17.80 14.62
N VAL A 35 -4.09 -18.76 14.12
CA VAL A 35 -4.21 -19.01 12.67
C VAL A 35 -4.82 -17.79 11.96
N LEU A 36 -5.88 -17.21 12.51
CA LEU A 36 -6.49 -15.99 11.96
C LEU A 36 -5.52 -14.81 11.96
N LEU A 37 -4.74 -14.64 13.03
CA LEU A 37 -3.70 -13.62 13.13
C LEU A 37 -2.63 -13.83 12.06
N ALA A 38 -2.19 -15.07 11.83
CA ALA A 38 -1.22 -15.38 10.79
C ALA A 38 -1.74 -15.03 9.39
N ILE A 39 -3.03 -15.27 9.12
CA ILE A 39 -3.69 -14.89 7.86
C ILE A 39 -3.74 -13.36 7.73
N ALA A 40 -4.16 -12.65 8.77
CA ALA A 40 -4.22 -11.18 8.77
C ALA A 40 -2.83 -10.57 8.52
N ALA A 41 -1.80 -11.07 9.19
CA ALA A 41 -0.42 -10.63 9.02
C ALA A 41 0.11 -10.91 7.61
N LEU A 42 -0.20 -12.07 7.02
CA LEU A 42 0.18 -12.39 5.65
C LEU A 42 -0.49 -11.45 4.64
N LEU A 43 -1.78 -11.15 4.83
CA LEU A 43 -2.52 -10.22 3.99
C LEU A 43 -1.95 -8.80 4.11
N GLY A 44 -1.72 -8.31 5.33
CA GLY A 44 -1.09 -7.01 5.60
C GLY A 44 0.26 -6.88 4.91
N ASN A 45 1.18 -7.83 5.15
CA ASN A 45 2.52 -7.79 4.54
C ASN A 45 2.50 -7.77 3.00
N ASN A 46 1.55 -8.44 2.35
CA ASN A 46 1.42 -8.36 0.89
C ASN A 46 0.98 -6.97 0.43
N VAL A 47 0.06 -6.34 1.16
CA VAL A 47 -0.42 -4.99 0.85
C VAL A 47 0.66 -3.94 1.15
N GLU A 48 1.40 -4.07 2.25
CA GLU A 48 2.56 -3.23 2.56
C GLU A 48 3.58 -3.26 1.41
N GLN A 49 3.88 -4.44 0.86
CA GLN A 49 4.74 -4.57 -0.33
C GLN A 49 4.17 -3.87 -1.56
N ASP A 50 2.86 -3.91 -1.77
CA ASP A 50 2.20 -3.17 -2.84
C ASP A 50 2.32 -1.65 -2.62
N VAL A 51 2.10 -1.15 -1.39
CA VAL A 51 2.28 0.26 -1.03
C VAL A 51 3.72 0.71 -1.32
N LEU A 52 4.70 -0.08 -0.92
CA LEU A 52 6.11 0.19 -1.20
C LEU A 52 6.41 0.18 -2.70
N ARG A 53 5.92 -0.83 -3.44
CA ARG A 53 6.09 -0.92 -4.90
C ARG A 53 5.54 0.32 -5.60
N TYR A 54 4.31 0.71 -5.30
CA TYR A 54 3.70 1.90 -5.90
C TYR A 54 4.40 3.20 -5.49
N SER A 55 4.94 3.26 -4.26
CA SER A 55 5.75 4.41 -3.82
C SER A 55 7.02 4.58 -4.65
N VAL A 56 7.73 3.47 -4.87
CA VAL A 56 8.95 3.45 -5.69
C VAL A 56 8.60 3.79 -7.15
N GLU A 57 7.56 3.19 -7.70
CA GLU A 57 7.14 3.47 -9.08
C GLU A 57 6.72 4.94 -9.29
N ALA A 58 6.04 5.55 -8.30
CA ALA A 58 5.69 6.97 -8.32
C ALA A 58 6.96 7.85 -8.29
N ALA A 59 7.89 7.54 -7.37
CA ALA A 59 9.14 8.26 -7.24
C ALA A 59 9.98 8.19 -8.52
N ASP A 60 10.09 7.01 -9.12
CA ASP A 60 10.79 6.80 -10.39
C ASP A 60 10.13 7.62 -11.51
N ALA A 61 8.80 7.57 -11.65
CA ALA A 61 8.08 8.34 -12.67
C ALA A 61 8.31 9.86 -12.51
N TYR A 62 8.28 10.38 -11.29
CA TYR A 62 8.61 11.78 -11.01
C TYR A 62 10.08 12.10 -11.29
N ALA A 63 11.01 11.20 -10.98
CA ALA A 63 12.42 11.38 -11.26
C ALA A 63 12.69 11.46 -12.77
N PHE A 64 12.11 10.55 -13.56
CA PHE A 64 12.18 10.60 -15.03
C PHE A 64 11.55 11.87 -15.59
N PHE A 65 10.39 12.30 -15.06
CA PHE A 65 9.75 13.54 -15.46
C PHE A 65 10.67 14.75 -15.21
N GLN A 66 11.28 14.83 -14.02
CA GLN A 66 12.20 15.91 -13.66
C GLN A 66 13.44 15.91 -14.57
N ALA A 67 14.04 14.75 -14.80
CA ALA A 67 15.19 14.61 -15.70
C ALA A 67 14.86 15.05 -17.13
N LYS A 68 13.70 14.65 -17.68
CA LYS A 68 13.25 15.11 -19.00
C LYS A 68 12.95 16.60 -19.01
N ASN A 69 12.38 17.15 -17.94
CA ASN A 69 12.10 18.59 -17.84
C ASN A 69 13.38 19.43 -17.86
N ILE A 70 14.42 18.99 -17.13
CA ILE A 70 15.74 19.63 -17.15
C ILE A 70 16.33 19.60 -18.57
N ARG A 71 16.41 18.41 -19.19
CA ARG A 71 16.93 18.27 -20.56
C ARG A 71 16.14 19.11 -21.57
N GLN A 72 14.81 19.14 -21.45
CA GLN A 72 13.94 19.97 -22.30
C GLN A 72 14.26 21.46 -22.13
N THR A 73 14.55 21.90 -20.90
CA THR A 73 14.94 23.28 -20.60
C THR A 73 16.29 23.62 -21.24
N ASP A 74 17.27 22.71 -21.18
CA ASP A 74 18.56 22.89 -21.85
C ASP A 74 18.42 23.04 -23.37
N TYR A 75 17.58 22.21 -24.01
CA TYR A 75 17.31 22.33 -25.44
C TYR A 75 16.57 23.63 -25.80
N LYS A 76 15.66 24.10 -24.94
CA LYS A 76 14.98 25.40 -25.14
C LYS A 76 16.00 26.54 -25.08
N LEU A 77 16.89 26.54 -24.10
CA LEU A 77 17.94 27.54 -23.97
C LEU A 77 18.91 27.53 -25.18
N ALA A 78 19.30 26.34 -25.65
CA ALA A 78 20.14 26.22 -26.84
C ALA A 78 19.43 26.72 -28.11
N LEU A 79 18.14 26.39 -28.27
CA LEU A 79 17.31 26.87 -29.38
C LEU A 79 17.18 28.40 -29.37
N ASP A 80 16.95 29.01 -28.21
CA ASP A 80 16.82 30.47 -28.10
C ASP A 80 18.16 31.17 -28.33
N THR A 81 19.28 30.56 -27.91
CA THR A 81 20.64 31.04 -28.24
C THR A 81 20.88 31.08 -29.74
N LEU A 82 20.50 30.01 -30.47
CA LEU A 82 20.62 29.96 -31.94
C LEU A 82 19.74 30.99 -32.64
N LYS A 83 18.51 31.21 -32.16
CA LYS A 83 17.60 32.25 -32.68
C LYS A 83 18.21 33.65 -32.54
N LEU A 84 18.77 33.96 -31.37
CA LEU A 84 19.44 35.25 -31.13
C LEU A 84 20.66 35.42 -32.03
N ALA A 85 21.51 34.41 -32.15
CA ALA A 85 22.67 34.44 -33.03
C ALA A 85 22.26 34.66 -34.51
N GLN A 86 21.17 34.05 -34.96
CA GLN A 86 20.65 34.25 -36.32
C GLN A 86 20.11 35.68 -36.51
N ALA A 87 19.48 36.27 -35.50
CA ALA A 87 18.91 37.63 -35.55
C ALA A 87 19.97 38.74 -35.56
N ASP A 88 21.09 38.57 -34.84
CA ASP A 88 22.17 39.57 -34.73
C ASP A 88 23.11 39.61 -35.95
N SER A 89 22.99 38.66 -36.88
CA SER A 89 24.01 38.45 -37.90
C SER A 89 23.70 39.10 -39.25
N ASN A 90 24.33 40.24 -39.52
CA ASN A 90 24.30 40.91 -40.84
C ASN A 90 25.10 40.19 -41.95
N SER A 91 25.81 39.10 -41.63
CA SER A 91 26.77 38.43 -42.53
C SER A 91 26.81 36.90 -42.41
N ILE A 92 25.66 36.24 -42.23
CA ILE A 92 25.54 34.78 -42.35
C ILE A 92 25.48 34.38 -43.83
N SER A 93 26.35 33.46 -44.27
CA SER A 93 26.25 32.88 -45.62
C SER A 93 24.99 32.00 -45.76
N PRO A 94 24.43 31.82 -46.97
CA PRO A 94 23.27 30.95 -47.17
C PRO A 94 23.47 29.52 -46.65
N GLU A 95 24.67 28.96 -46.77
CA GLU A 95 25.01 27.62 -46.27
C GLU A 95 25.01 27.55 -44.74
N GLN A 96 25.56 28.58 -44.06
CA GLN A 96 25.55 28.66 -42.60
C GLN A 96 24.13 28.82 -42.04
N ARG A 97 23.27 29.57 -42.76
CA ARG A 97 21.86 29.72 -42.37
C ARG A 97 21.14 28.37 -42.40
N ALA A 98 21.33 27.60 -43.47
CA ALA A 98 20.72 26.28 -43.60
C ALA A 98 21.14 25.30 -42.48
N LEU A 99 22.41 25.34 -42.05
CA LEU A 99 22.90 24.54 -40.93
C LEU A 99 22.26 24.94 -39.59
N ILE A 100 22.14 26.25 -39.32
CA ILE A 100 21.49 26.76 -38.11
C ILE A 100 20.00 26.37 -38.09
N ASP A 101 19.30 26.55 -39.21
CA ASP A 101 17.89 26.19 -39.34
C ASP A 101 17.66 24.69 -39.10
N ALA A 102 18.53 23.84 -39.66
CA ALA A 102 18.48 22.40 -39.43
C ALA A 102 18.68 22.04 -37.95
N GLN A 103 19.64 22.68 -37.27
CA GLN A 103 19.89 22.45 -35.85
C GLN A 103 18.74 22.94 -34.97
N MET A 104 18.18 24.11 -35.28
CA MET A 104 17.00 24.66 -34.60
C MET A 104 15.80 23.71 -34.74
N LYS A 105 15.57 23.16 -35.94
CA LYS A 105 14.53 22.16 -36.17
C LYS A 105 14.75 20.91 -35.32
N ASN A 106 15.98 20.37 -35.29
CA ASN A 106 16.31 19.20 -34.49
C ASN A 106 16.02 19.41 -32.98
N TYR A 107 16.35 20.60 -32.45
CA TYR A 107 16.01 20.94 -31.06
C TYR A 107 14.51 21.10 -30.85
N ALA A 108 13.80 21.78 -31.75
CA ALA A 108 12.35 21.93 -31.67
C ALA A 108 11.64 20.56 -31.67
N ASP A 109 12.05 19.65 -32.57
CA ASP A 109 11.50 18.30 -32.66
C ASP A 109 11.80 17.49 -31.39
N THR A 110 13.01 17.61 -30.83
CA THR A 110 13.39 16.93 -29.57
C THR A 110 12.58 17.45 -28.38
N ILE A 111 12.36 18.77 -28.30
CA ILE A 111 11.53 19.40 -27.26
C ILE A 111 10.09 18.88 -27.34
N ALA A 112 9.53 18.79 -28.55
CA ALA A 112 8.19 18.28 -28.79
C ALA A 112 8.07 16.80 -28.41
N ARG A 113 9.06 15.97 -28.77
CA ARG A 113 9.10 14.55 -28.38
C ARG A 113 9.15 14.38 -26.86
N TYR A 114 9.97 15.15 -26.14
CA TYR A 114 10.01 15.05 -24.68
C TYR A 114 8.72 15.48 -24.00
N GLU A 115 7.90 16.31 -24.65
CA GLU A 115 6.60 16.71 -24.12
C GLU A 115 5.59 15.55 -24.16
N SER A 116 5.58 14.77 -25.25
CA SER A 116 4.72 13.59 -25.40
C SER A 116 5.41 12.56 -26.30
N GLU A 117 5.61 11.38 -25.74
CA GLU A 117 6.22 10.22 -26.40
C GLU A 117 5.45 8.97 -25.96
N PRO A 118 4.27 8.72 -26.57
CA PRO A 118 3.44 7.57 -26.25
C PRO A 118 4.13 6.25 -26.58
N ASP A 119 3.73 5.17 -25.91
CA ASP A 119 4.24 3.83 -26.19
C ASP A 119 3.83 3.37 -27.61
N PRO A 120 4.78 2.97 -28.48
CA PRO A 120 4.46 2.48 -29.83
C PRO A 120 3.51 1.26 -29.85
N ASN A 121 3.53 0.44 -28.79
CA ASN A 121 2.70 -0.76 -28.69
C ASN A 121 1.30 -0.45 -28.15
N ASP A 122 1.12 0.68 -27.48
CA ASP A 122 -0.16 1.08 -26.86
C ASP A 122 -0.33 2.63 -26.87
N PRO A 123 -0.51 3.25 -28.05
CA PRO A 123 -0.41 4.70 -28.20
C PRO A 123 -1.57 5.48 -27.54
N ASN A 124 -2.69 4.81 -27.28
CA ASN A 124 -3.88 5.41 -26.69
C ASN A 124 -3.86 5.39 -25.16
N ASN A 125 -2.84 4.79 -24.55
CA ASN A 125 -2.75 4.61 -23.12
C ASN A 125 -1.98 5.77 -22.48
N PRO A 126 -2.66 6.66 -21.72
CA PRO A 126 -2.04 7.88 -21.21
C PRO A 126 -0.99 7.64 -20.13
N ILE A 127 -0.90 6.44 -19.56
CA ILE A 127 0.09 6.08 -18.54
C ILE A 127 1.29 5.30 -19.11
N LYS A 128 1.28 4.99 -20.42
CA LYS A 128 2.36 4.28 -21.11
C LYS A 128 3.07 5.19 -22.10
N GLY A 129 4.39 5.06 -22.15
CA GLY A 129 5.26 5.97 -22.88
C GLY A 129 6.29 6.61 -21.97
N GLU A 130 7.12 7.45 -22.58
CA GLU A 130 8.24 8.11 -21.91
C GLU A 130 8.15 9.63 -21.96
N GLY A 131 7.14 10.22 -22.58
CA GLY A 131 6.98 11.67 -22.60
C GLY A 131 6.60 12.20 -21.22
N LYS A 132 6.82 13.49 -21.01
CA LYS A 132 6.52 14.12 -19.72
C LYS A 132 5.05 13.98 -19.32
N LYS A 133 4.12 14.06 -20.27
CA LYS A 133 2.69 13.89 -20.01
C LYS A 133 2.36 12.48 -19.54
N GLU A 134 2.93 11.48 -20.20
CA GLU A 134 2.70 10.07 -19.91
C GLU A 134 3.34 9.68 -18.57
N LEU A 135 4.54 10.19 -18.28
CA LEU A 135 5.20 10.01 -16.97
C LEU A 135 4.41 10.63 -15.82
N LEU A 136 3.89 11.85 -15.99
CA LEU A 136 3.08 12.50 -14.97
C LEU A 136 1.74 11.77 -14.75
N ALA A 137 1.11 11.31 -15.83
CA ALA A 137 -0.10 10.51 -15.74
C ALA A 137 0.15 9.17 -15.03
N ARG A 138 1.27 8.49 -15.36
CA ARG A 138 1.68 7.27 -14.66
C ARG A 138 1.89 7.54 -13.17
N ALA A 139 2.67 8.57 -12.82
CA ALA A 139 2.94 8.93 -11.42
C ALA A 139 1.65 9.11 -10.62
N ARG A 140 0.69 9.88 -11.15
CA ARG A 140 -0.61 10.08 -10.50
C ARG A 140 -1.44 8.80 -10.38
N TYR A 141 -1.42 7.97 -11.42
CA TYR A 141 -2.12 6.70 -11.39
C TYR A 141 -1.56 5.79 -10.29
N VAL A 142 -0.24 5.62 -10.21
CA VAL A 142 0.36 4.78 -9.18
C VAL A 142 0.22 5.37 -7.77
N GLU A 143 0.17 6.70 -7.63
CA GLU A 143 -0.20 7.35 -6.36
C GLU A 143 -1.61 6.98 -5.91
N GLN A 144 -2.59 6.95 -6.82
CA GLN A 144 -3.95 6.51 -6.49
C GLN A 144 -3.98 5.04 -6.08
N GLN A 145 -3.25 4.18 -6.79
CA GLN A 145 -3.14 2.77 -6.43
C GLN A 145 -2.47 2.58 -5.07
N ARG A 146 -1.45 3.38 -4.76
CA ARG A 146 -0.81 3.42 -3.44
C ARG A 146 -1.79 3.79 -2.34
N LEU A 147 -2.63 4.81 -2.56
CA LEU A 147 -3.64 5.23 -1.57
C LEU A 147 -4.64 4.10 -1.30
N ILE A 148 -5.15 3.45 -2.35
CA ILE A 148 -6.07 2.31 -2.20
C ILE A 148 -5.39 1.16 -1.45
N ALA A 149 -4.13 0.86 -1.75
CA ALA A 149 -3.38 -0.16 -1.03
C ALA A 149 -3.16 0.23 0.43
N SER A 150 -2.81 1.48 0.72
CA SER A 150 -2.61 1.99 2.08
C SER A 150 -3.88 1.86 2.94
N GLU A 151 -5.06 2.14 2.37
CA GLU A 151 -6.34 1.95 3.07
C GLU A 151 -6.59 0.48 3.43
N ARG A 152 -6.20 -0.46 2.57
CA ARG A 152 -6.27 -1.89 2.87
C ARG A 152 -5.28 -2.28 3.96
N ASP A 153 -4.08 -1.73 3.91
CA ASP A 153 -2.99 -2.00 4.85
C ASP A 153 -3.43 -1.67 6.28
N ASN A 154 -3.96 -0.46 6.48
CA ASN A 154 -4.47 0.01 7.77
C ASN A 154 -5.49 -0.97 8.37
N ASN A 155 -6.40 -1.52 7.56
CA ASN A 155 -7.39 -2.51 8.01
C ASN A 155 -6.73 -3.80 8.53
N TYR A 156 -5.73 -4.34 7.82
CA TYR A 156 -5.04 -5.56 8.24
C TYR A 156 -4.17 -5.35 9.48
N ASP A 157 -3.62 -4.15 9.66
CA ASP A 157 -2.91 -3.76 10.88
C ASP A 157 -3.85 -3.73 12.09
N TYR A 158 -5.00 -3.07 11.98
CA TYR A 158 -6.01 -3.09 13.04
C TYR A 158 -6.48 -4.50 13.37
N ALA A 159 -6.74 -5.32 12.35
CA ALA A 159 -7.11 -6.70 12.53
C ALA A 159 -6.05 -7.48 13.31
N SER A 160 -4.77 -7.34 12.93
CA SER A 160 -3.66 -8.03 13.56
C SER A 160 -3.50 -7.61 15.02
N VAL A 161 -3.56 -6.31 15.31
CA VAL A 161 -3.48 -5.80 16.68
C VAL A 161 -4.64 -6.30 17.54
N LEU A 162 -5.88 -6.25 17.03
CA LEU A 162 -7.06 -6.73 17.75
C LEU A 162 -7.00 -8.23 18.03
N LEU A 163 -6.53 -9.03 17.08
CA LEU A 163 -6.35 -10.48 17.27
C LEU A 163 -5.23 -10.78 18.28
N GLN A 164 -4.13 -10.03 18.27
CA GLN A 164 -3.08 -10.17 19.29
C GLN A 164 -3.61 -9.86 20.70
N ILE A 165 -4.32 -8.75 20.86
CA ILE A 165 -4.95 -8.39 22.15
C ILE A 165 -5.97 -9.46 22.56
N SER A 166 -6.79 -9.93 21.62
CA SER A 166 -7.75 -11.02 21.87
C SER A 166 -7.06 -12.27 22.40
N ILE A 167 -5.94 -12.70 21.79
CA ILE A 167 -5.15 -13.86 22.24
C ILE A 167 -4.62 -13.66 23.66
N VAL A 168 -4.11 -12.46 23.98
CA VAL A 168 -3.61 -12.13 25.33
C VAL A 168 -4.74 -12.19 26.36
N VAL A 169 -5.91 -11.61 26.06
CA VAL A 169 -7.08 -11.63 26.95
C VAL A 169 -7.64 -13.04 27.10
N ALA A 170 -7.70 -13.83 26.01
CA ALA A 170 -8.10 -15.23 26.04
C ALA A 170 -7.15 -16.05 26.93
N SER A 171 -5.84 -15.83 26.81
CA SER A 171 -4.84 -16.48 27.64
C SER A 171 -5.03 -16.16 29.13
N ALA A 172 -5.26 -14.89 29.48
CA ALA A 172 -5.58 -14.48 30.85
C ALA A 172 -6.90 -15.11 31.35
N SER A 173 -7.89 -15.24 30.48
CA SER A 173 -9.18 -15.85 30.83
C SER A 173 -9.05 -17.32 31.23
N ILE A 174 -8.14 -18.08 30.61
CA ILE A 174 -7.85 -19.49 30.92
C ILE A 174 -7.19 -19.62 32.29
N ILE A 175 -6.23 -18.74 32.60
CA ILE A 175 -5.51 -18.76 33.88
C ILE A 175 -6.47 -18.51 35.03
N VAL A 176 -7.32 -17.49 34.91
CA VAL A 176 -8.28 -17.06 35.95
C VAL A 176 -9.60 -17.84 35.89
N VAL A 177 -9.81 -18.65 34.86
CA VAL A 177 -11.06 -19.39 34.58
C VAL A 177 -12.29 -18.45 34.55
N SER A 178 -12.17 -17.35 33.80
CA SER A 178 -13.17 -16.28 33.75
C SER A 178 -13.90 -16.25 32.41
N ARG A 179 -15.20 -16.60 32.43
CA ARG A 179 -16.08 -16.52 31.24
C ARG A 179 -16.23 -15.09 30.70
N PRO A 180 -16.39 -14.04 31.53
CA PRO A 180 -16.45 -12.67 31.03
C PRO A 180 -15.21 -12.25 30.24
N LEU A 181 -14.01 -12.62 30.72
CA LEU A 181 -12.76 -12.32 29.99
C LEU A 181 -12.70 -13.06 28.66
N MET A 182 -13.15 -14.32 28.62
CA MET A 182 -13.22 -15.07 27.36
C MET A 182 -14.20 -14.43 26.36
N LEU A 183 -15.36 -13.94 26.82
CA LEU A 183 -16.30 -13.23 25.96
C LEU A 183 -15.72 -11.92 25.43
N THR A 184 -14.99 -11.16 26.26
CA THR A 184 -14.29 -9.96 25.81
C THR A 184 -13.24 -10.29 24.74
N ALA A 185 -12.47 -11.36 24.93
CA ALA A 185 -11.51 -11.81 23.92
C ALA A 185 -12.22 -12.15 22.60
N LEU A 186 -13.32 -12.89 22.64
CA LEU A 186 -14.10 -13.24 21.46
C LEU A 186 -14.72 -12.02 20.77
N ALA A 187 -15.17 -11.02 21.53
CA ALA A 187 -15.67 -9.76 20.97
C ALA A 187 -14.56 -9.02 20.21
N LEU A 188 -13.36 -8.93 20.78
CA LEU A 188 -12.19 -8.32 20.11
C LEU A 188 -11.80 -9.10 18.85
N ALA A 189 -11.81 -10.43 18.91
CA ALA A 189 -11.57 -11.28 17.74
C ALA A 189 -12.61 -11.04 16.64
N GLY A 190 -13.89 -10.92 17.01
CA GLY A 190 -14.97 -10.59 16.08
C GLY A 190 -14.72 -9.26 15.37
N LEU A 191 -14.32 -8.23 16.11
CA LEU A 191 -13.91 -6.95 15.52
C LEU A 191 -12.71 -7.11 14.57
N GLY A 192 -11.68 -7.84 14.98
CA GLY A 192 -10.52 -8.12 14.12
C GLY A 192 -10.90 -8.79 12.80
N ILE A 193 -11.81 -9.79 12.83
CA ILE A 193 -12.33 -10.44 11.62
C ILE A 193 -13.09 -9.45 10.74
N LEU A 194 -13.89 -8.55 11.32
CA LEU A 194 -14.58 -7.50 10.55
C LEU A 194 -13.58 -6.59 9.83
N PHE A 195 -12.45 -6.24 10.46
CA PHE A 195 -11.37 -5.49 9.81
C PHE A 195 -10.69 -6.28 8.69
N ILE A 196 -10.46 -7.59 8.83
CA ILE A 196 -9.95 -8.43 7.73
C ILE A 196 -10.90 -8.39 6.53
N VAL A 197 -12.20 -8.57 6.78
CA VAL A 197 -13.23 -8.54 5.73
C VAL A 197 -13.30 -7.16 5.10
N ASN A 198 -13.25 -6.09 5.89
CA ASN A 198 -13.25 -4.73 5.38
C ASN A 198 -11.97 -4.41 4.59
N GLY A 199 -10.80 -4.89 5.00
CA GLY A 199 -9.56 -4.74 4.24
C GLY A 199 -9.59 -5.47 2.90
N PHE A 200 -10.27 -6.61 2.82
CA PHE A 200 -10.44 -7.36 1.57
C PHE A 200 -11.38 -6.65 0.59
N PHE A 201 -12.53 -6.18 1.07
CA PHE A 201 -13.57 -5.59 0.23
C PHE A 201 -13.55 -4.05 0.12
N LEU A 202 -12.82 -3.36 1.00
CA LEU A 202 -12.85 -1.89 1.17
C LEU A 202 -14.28 -1.32 1.23
N LEU A 203 -15.13 -1.88 2.12
CA LEU A 203 -16.53 -1.45 2.22
C LEU A 203 -16.66 -0.08 2.89
N VAL A 204 -15.82 0.18 3.91
CA VAL A 204 -15.81 1.42 4.68
C VAL A 204 -14.37 1.94 4.77
N PRO A 205 -14.08 3.16 4.28
CA PRO A 205 -12.78 3.78 4.49
C PRO A 205 -12.62 4.13 5.97
N LEU A 206 -11.45 3.84 6.54
CA LEU A 206 -11.15 4.20 7.93
C LEU A 206 -10.67 5.65 7.96
N PRO A 207 -11.01 6.44 9.00
CA PRO A 207 -10.70 7.86 9.03
C PRO A 207 -9.24 8.14 9.42
N PHE A 208 -8.26 7.45 8.83
CA PHE A 208 -6.81 7.72 8.94
C PHE A 208 -6.01 6.75 8.07
#